data_AF-A0A815EFG6-F1
#
_entry.id   AF-A0A815EFG6-F1
#
_cell.length_a   1.000
_cell.length_b   1.000
_cell.length_c   1.000
_cell.angle_alpha   90.00
_cell.angle_beta   90.00
_cell.angle_gamma   90.00
#
_symmetry.space_group_name_H-M   'P 1'
#
loop_
_entity.id
_entity.type
_entity.pdbx_description
1 polymer ?
#
loop_
_entity_poly.entity_id
_entity_poly.type
_entity_poly.pdbx_seq_one_letter_code
_entity_poly.pdbx_strand_id
1 'polypeptide(L)'
;MDDLRRFCQLLPKIELHAHLNGCIRTSTFRQLLSSTADQLRLDALDKEFQSGDTHARMANVFEKFALLRSCVTNLDEIRRITRETLEDFIADHIMYVELRTRPRSFDNGAIPMSSYVEAILETMKQYKNQICSRLILSIDRTQTVDQAMETLKLAERYRPDVVGLDLSGDPNVKSFERFLPVFNLAKQMNLPTTIHIGELPDAECLRENDLILDFKPSRLGHFNFRTKEQEQRVIKEQIPLEICPTSNLLTMKHPLAICTDDNCYVLIKLDEYIPNQPPNPANFGYWQNNSRDRTEISSSICETYYTD
;
A
#
# COMPACT_ATOMS: atom_id res chain seq x y z
N MET A 1 5.69 -13.88 -24.32
CA MET A 1 5.35 -12.87 -23.29
C MET A 1 3.88 -12.95 -22.92
N ASP A 2 2.95 -12.87 -23.90
CA ASP A 2 1.50 -12.90 -23.62
C ASP A 2 1.04 -14.11 -22.79
N ASP A 3 1.58 -15.31 -23.02
CA ASP A 3 1.21 -16.51 -22.24
C ASP A 3 1.57 -16.39 -20.75
N LEU A 4 2.75 -15.84 -20.42
CA LEU A 4 3.18 -15.63 -19.04
C LEU A 4 2.31 -14.54 -18.39
N ARG A 5 2.07 -13.43 -19.08
CA ARG A 5 1.20 -12.36 -18.58
C ARG A 5 -0.21 -12.87 -18.29
N ARG A 6 -0.77 -13.68 -19.20
CA ARG A 6 -2.09 -14.31 -19.05
C ARG A 6 -2.09 -15.31 -17.89
N PHE A 7 -1.05 -16.12 -17.73
CA PHE A 7 -0.91 -17.04 -16.61
C PHE A 7 -0.92 -16.29 -15.26
N CYS A 8 -0.09 -15.24 -15.13
CA CYS A 8 -0.02 -14.37 -13.95
C CYS A 8 -1.37 -13.70 -13.62
N GLN A 9 -2.10 -13.23 -14.65
CA GLN A 9 -3.43 -12.65 -14.48
C GLN A 9 -4.47 -13.66 -13.96
N LEU A 10 -4.51 -14.87 -14.54
CA LEU A 10 -5.49 -15.90 -14.18
C LEU A 10 -5.16 -16.66 -12.89
N LEU A 11 -3.94 -16.53 -12.36
CA LEU A 11 -3.53 -17.16 -11.11
C LEU A 11 -4.41 -16.67 -9.94
N PRO A 12 -5.01 -17.54 -9.11
CA PRO A 12 -5.70 -17.14 -7.89
C PRO A 12 -4.73 -16.47 -6.91
N LYS A 13 -5.04 -15.25 -6.48
CA LYS A 13 -4.12 -14.40 -5.70
C LYS A 13 -4.73 -13.88 -4.40
N ILE A 14 -3.86 -13.43 -3.51
CA ILE A 14 -4.19 -12.83 -2.21
C ILE A 14 -3.49 -11.47 -2.13
N GLU A 15 -4.25 -10.39 -1.97
CA GLU A 15 -3.72 -9.02 -1.79
C GLU A 15 -3.81 -8.64 -0.32
N LEU A 16 -2.69 -8.24 0.28
CA LEU A 16 -2.60 -7.89 1.70
C LEU A 16 -2.11 -6.46 1.94
N HIS A 17 -1.70 -5.73 0.89
CA HIS A 17 -1.21 -4.36 0.97
C HIS A 17 -1.81 -3.48 -0.15
N ALA A 18 -3.11 -3.21 -0.03
CA ALA A 18 -3.83 -2.30 -0.92
C ALA A 18 -4.39 -1.09 -0.16
N HIS A 19 -3.78 0.08 -0.30
CA HIS A 19 -4.33 1.34 0.20
C HIS A 19 -5.46 1.80 -0.72
N LEU A 20 -6.69 1.94 -0.21
CA LEU A 20 -7.89 2.27 -1.02
C LEU A 20 -7.70 3.54 -1.87
N ASN A 21 -7.17 4.62 -1.30
CA ASN A 21 -6.93 5.86 -2.05
C ASN A 21 -5.81 5.73 -3.11
N GLY A 22 -4.94 4.71 -2.99
CA GLY A 22 -3.94 4.35 -4.00
C GLY A 22 -4.47 3.40 -5.09
N CYS A 23 -5.70 2.89 -4.94
CA CYS A 23 -6.36 2.02 -5.92
C CYS A 23 -7.35 2.78 -6.84
N ILE A 24 -7.43 4.11 -6.72
CA ILE A 24 -8.34 4.93 -7.53
C ILE A 24 -7.89 4.89 -9.00
N ARG A 25 -8.77 4.40 -9.89
CA ARG A 25 -8.54 4.41 -11.35
C ARG A 25 -8.21 5.83 -11.83
N THR A 26 -7.22 6.00 -12.72
CA THR A 26 -6.79 7.31 -13.23
C THR A 26 -7.95 8.15 -13.82
N SER A 27 -8.86 7.48 -14.53
CA SER A 27 -10.07 8.10 -15.09
C SER A 27 -11.03 8.61 -14.00
N THR A 28 -11.23 7.83 -12.93
CA THR A 28 -12.00 8.24 -11.75
C THR A 28 -11.31 9.37 -11.01
N PHE A 29 -9.98 9.31 -10.81
CA PHE A 29 -9.24 10.38 -10.16
C PHE A 29 -9.40 11.72 -10.90
N ARG A 30 -9.24 11.73 -12.23
CA ARG A 30 -9.49 12.93 -13.06
C ARG A 30 -10.94 13.44 -12.97
N GLN A 31 -11.93 12.56 -12.82
CA GLN A 31 -13.34 12.96 -12.64
C GLN A 31 -13.65 13.52 -11.24
N LEU A 32 -12.94 13.06 -10.21
CA LEU A 32 -13.09 13.52 -8.83
C LEU A 32 -12.32 14.81 -8.54
N LEU A 33 -11.29 15.12 -9.32
CA LEU A 33 -10.62 16.42 -9.29
C LEU A 33 -11.56 17.52 -9.82
N SER A 34 -12.21 18.22 -8.89
CA SER A 34 -13.27 19.20 -9.14
C SER A 34 -12.79 20.52 -9.74
N SER A 35 -11.50 20.84 -9.63
CA SER A 35 -10.93 22.08 -10.17
C SER A 35 -9.98 21.85 -11.34
N THR A 36 -10.03 22.74 -12.34
CA THR A 36 -9.07 22.78 -13.45
C THR A 36 -7.63 22.96 -12.95
N ALA A 37 -7.42 23.63 -11.81
CA ALA A 37 -6.11 23.82 -11.21
C ALA A 37 -5.52 22.50 -10.72
N ASP A 38 -6.30 21.65 -10.05
CA ASP A 38 -5.84 20.35 -9.58
C ASP A 38 -5.59 19.37 -10.73
N GLN A 39 -6.42 19.43 -11.80
CA GLN A 39 -6.19 18.65 -13.03
C GLN A 39 -4.89 19.06 -13.73
N LEU A 40 -4.64 20.36 -13.88
CA LEU A 40 -3.36 20.88 -14.41
C LEU A 40 -2.17 20.52 -13.50
N ARG A 41 -2.37 20.48 -12.17
CA ARG A 41 -1.32 20.05 -11.23
C ARG A 41 -1.03 18.56 -11.38
N LEU A 42 -2.06 17.71 -11.52
CA LEU A 42 -1.89 16.29 -11.81
C LEU A 42 -1.12 16.07 -13.13
N ASP A 43 -1.48 16.76 -14.20
CA ASP A 43 -0.78 16.66 -15.50
C ASP A 43 0.69 17.12 -15.40
N ALA A 44 0.99 18.10 -14.56
CA ALA A 44 2.38 18.51 -14.29
C ALA A 44 3.14 17.43 -13.51
N LEU A 45 2.54 16.87 -12.44
CA LEU A 45 3.13 15.79 -11.64
C LEU A 45 3.30 14.49 -12.44
N ASP A 46 2.43 14.21 -13.41
CA ASP A 46 2.58 13.07 -14.34
C ASP A 46 3.78 13.26 -15.28
N LYS A 47 3.94 14.46 -15.86
CA LYS A 47 5.11 14.79 -16.69
C LYS A 47 6.42 14.75 -15.90
N GLU A 48 6.44 15.35 -14.71
CA GLU A 48 7.63 15.41 -13.87
C GLU A 48 8.06 14.01 -13.40
N PHE A 49 7.10 13.14 -13.11
CA PHE A 49 7.35 11.74 -12.76
C PHE A 49 7.95 10.92 -13.92
N GLN A 50 7.66 11.29 -15.17
CA GLN A 50 8.26 10.69 -16.37
C GLN A 50 9.65 11.26 -16.70
N SER A 51 10.00 12.47 -16.24
CA SER A 51 11.24 13.17 -16.57
C SER A 51 12.29 13.26 -15.45
N GLY A 52 11.92 12.98 -14.20
CA GLY A 52 12.73 13.32 -13.01
C GLY A 52 13.65 12.23 -12.47
N ASP A 53 14.71 12.66 -11.78
CA ASP A 53 15.49 11.81 -10.87
C ASP A 53 14.59 11.30 -9.71
N THR A 54 14.97 10.13 -9.18
CA THR A 54 14.46 9.48 -7.96
C THR A 54 13.97 10.43 -6.86
N HIS A 55 14.73 11.48 -6.54
CA HIS A 55 14.38 12.37 -5.43
C HIS A 55 13.13 13.22 -5.73
N ALA A 56 13.01 13.71 -6.97
CA ALA A 56 11.78 14.36 -7.44
C ALA A 56 10.61 13.36 -7.48
N ARG A 57 10.86 12.10 -7.87
CA ARG A 57 9.84 11.05 -7.93
C ARG A 57 9.23 10.76 -6.54
N MET A 58 10.02 10.76 -5.45
CA MET A 58 9.47 10.66 -4.09
C MET A 58 8.56 11.84 -3.71
N ALA A 59 9.02 13.07 -3.92
CA ALA A 59 8.23 14.27 -3.60
C ALA A 59 6.90 14.28 -4.39
N ASN A 60 6.96 13.94 -5.67
CA ASN A 60 5.79 13.83 -6.56
C ASN A 60 4.82 12.74 -6.13
N VAL A 61 5.30 11.63 -5.55
CA VAL A 61 4.43 10.58 -4.98
C VAL A 61 3.65 11.09 -3.78
N PHE A 62 4.29 11.78 -2.83
CA PHE A 62 3.58 12.34 -1.67
C PHE A 62 2.60 13.46 -2.05
N GLU A 63 2.93 14.30 -3.03
CA GLU A 63 2.00 15.32 -3.52
C GLU A 63 0.81 14.71 -4.30
N LYS A 64 1.04 13.68 -5.12
CA LYS A 64 -0.05 12.87 -5.70
C LYS A 64 -0.93 12.23 -4.62
N PHE A 65 -0.35 11.74 -3.52
CA PHE A 65 -1.14 11.27 -2.37
C PHE A 65 -1.89 12.39 -1.62
N ALA A 66 -1.41 13.64 -1.65
CA ALA A 66 -2.19 14.77 -1.15
C ALA A 66 -3.44 15.01 -2.03
N LEU A 67 -3.27 15.03 -3.35
CA LEU A 67 -4.37 15.17 -4.32
C LEU A 67 -5.37 13.99 -4.27
N LEU A 68 -4.88 12.75 -4.14
CA LEU A 68 -5.74 11.55 -3.98
C LEU A 68 -6.56 11.58 -2.69
N ARG A 69 -6.07 12.22 -1.62
CA ARG A 69 -6.81 12.40 -0.37
C ARG A 69 -7.83 13.56 -0.44
N SER A 70 -7.57 14.59 -1.24
CA SER A 70 -8.49 15.73 -1.39
C SER A 70 -9.58 15.52 -2.44
N CYS A 71 -9.34 14.70 -3.48
CA CYS A 71 -10.29 14.48 -4.57
C CYS A 71 -11.55 13.72 -4.13
N VAL A 72 -11.43 12.86 -3.12
CA VAL A 72 -12.56 12.17 -2.51
C VAL A 72 -13.06 13.02 -1.34
N THR A 73 -14.33 13.39 -1.35
CA THR A 73 -14.93 14.45 -0.52
C THR A 73 -16.21 14.03 0.22
N ASN A 74 -16.84 12.92 -0.18
CA ASN A 74 -18.09 12.44 0.40
C ASN A 74 -18.21 10.90 0.42
N LEU A 75 -19.28 10.38 1.04
CA LEU A 75 -19.51 8.94 1.20
C LEU A 75 -19.80 8.20 -0.11
N ASP A 76 -20.42 8.84 -1.11
CA ASP A 76 -20.76 8.17 -2.36
C ASP A 76 -19.55 7.99 -3.27
N GLU A 77 -18.59 8.91 -3.19
CA GLU A 77 -17.26 8.75 -3.78
C GLU A 77 -16.47 7.63 -3.09
N ILE A 78 -16.60 7.47 -1.75
CA ILE A 78 -16.02 6.32 -1.02
C ILE A 78 -16.63 4.99 -1.48
N ARG A 79 -17.97 4.91 -1.61
CA ARG A 79 -18.65 3.74 -2.19
C ARG A 79 -18.18 3.48 -3.61
N ARG A 80 -18.03 4.52 -4.43
CA ARG A 80 -17.52 4.44 -5.80
C ARG A 80 -16.11 3.83 -5.84
N ILE A 81 -15.11 4.43 -5.19
CA ILE A 81 -13.73 3.93 -5.27
C ILE A 81 -13.58 2.54 -4.66
N THR A 82 -14.35 2.21 -3.62
CA THR A 82 -14.37 0.86 -3.03
C THR A 82 -14.92 -0.16 -4.02
N ARG A 83 -16.03 0.16 -4.70
CA ARG A 83 -16.63 -0.67 -5.73
C ARG A 83 -15.65 -0.92 -6.90
N GLU A 84 -15.07 0.16 -7.43
CA GLU A 84 -14.12 0.09 -8.55
C GLU A 84 -12.86 -0.73 -8.19
N THR A 85 -12.34 -0.56 -6.98
CA THR A 85 -11.21 -1.35 -6.47
C THR A 85 -11.53 -2.85 -6.40
N LEU A 86 -12.74 -3.21 -5.92
CA LEU A 86 -13.18 -4.62 -5.86
C LEU A 86 -13.42 -5.21 -7.25
N GLU A 87 -13.99 -4.45 -8.19
CA GLU A 87 -14.14 -4.86 -9.59
C GLU A 87 -12.79 -5.16 -10.25
N ASP A 88 -11.79 -4.30 -10.05
CA ASP A 88 -10.46 -4.47 -10.62
C ASP A 88 -9.76 -5.71 -10.00
N PHE A 89 -9.82 -5.88 -8.67
CA PHE A 89 -9.29 -7.07 -8.01
C PHE A 89 -9.97 -8.38 -8.45
N ILE A 90 -11.28 -8.38 -8.72
CA ILE A 90 -11.98 -9.56 -9.28
C ILE A 90 -11.49 -9.84 -10.71
N ALA A 91 -11.31 -8.82 -11.54
CA ALA A 91 -10.80 -9.00 -12.90
C ALA A 91 -9.38 -9.61 -12.91
N ASP A 92 -8.55 -9.24 -11.93
CA ASP A 92 -7.20 -9.75 -11.72
C ASP A 92 -7.14 -11.05 -10.86
N HIS A 93 -8.27 -11.74 -10.65
CA HIS A 93 -8.34 -13.04 -9.95
C HIS A 93 -7.80 -13.01 -8.51
N ILE A 94 -7.94 -11.87 -7.84
CA ILE A 94 -7.72 -11.74 -6.40
C ILE A 94 -8.91 -12.41 -5.67
N MET A 95 -8.64 -13.49 -4.95
CA MET A 95 -9.65 -14.27 -4.24
C MET A 95 -9.87 -13.76 -2.81
N TYR A 96 -8.84 -13.16 -2.21
CA TYR A 96 -8.88 -12.55 -0.89
C TYR A 96 -8.16 -11.20 -0.90
N VAL A 97 -8.74 -10.19 -0.24
CA VAL A 97 -8.12 -8.89 -0.07
C VAL A 97 -8.25 -8.34 1.35
N GLU A 98 -7.14 -7.92 1.94
CA GLU A 98 -7.11 -7.01 3.10
C GLU A 98 -6.89 -5.58 2.59
N LEU A 99 -8.00 -4.91 2.30
CA LEU A 99 -8.01 -3.51 1.89
C LEU A 99 -7.68 -2.66 3.11
N ARG A 100 -6.73 -1.72 3.00
CA ARG A 100 -6.39 -0.80 4.08
C ARG A 100 -6.75 0.64 3.74
N THR A 101 -7.19 1.39 4.75
CA THR A 101 -7.52 2.80 4.58
C THR A 101 -7.53 3.54 5.91
N ARG A 102 -7.29 4.85 5.85
CA ARG A 102 -7.36 5.76 7.00
C ARG A 102 -8.78 6.34 7.12
N PRO A 103 -9.55 6.03 8.19
CA PRO A 103 -10.84 6.66 8.44
C PRO A 103 -10.73 8.19 8.51
N ARG A 104 -11.80 8.87 8.12
CA ARG A 104 -11.95 10.32 8.28
C ARG A 104 -13.41 10.72 8.34
N SER A 105 -13.66 11.87 8.96
CA SER A 105 -14.95 12.55 8.89
C SER A 105 -15.09 13.31 7.58
N PHE A 106 -16.34 13.64 7.23
CA PHE A 106 -16.68 14.58 6.16
C PHE A 106 -17.53 15.73 6.74
N ASP A 107 -17.80 16.75 5.91
CA ASP A 107 -18.65 17.91 6.25
C ASP A 107 -18.25 18.57 7.58
N ASN A 108 -16.95 18.86 7.74
CA ASN A 108 -16.36 19.45 8.95
C ASN A 108 -16.67 18.70 10.25
N GLY A 109 -16.90 17.38 10.19
CA GLY A 109 -17.22 16.53 11.33
C GLY A 109 -18.70 16.16 11.45
N ALA A 110 -19.60 16.74 10.64
CA ALA A 110 -21.01 16.37 10.65
C ALA A 110 -21.26 14.92 10.22
N ILE A 111 -20.40 14.37 9.34
CA ILE A 111 -20.36 12.94 9.01
C ILE A 111 -19.19 12.30 9.78
N PRO A 112 -19.45 11.39 10.74
CA PRO A 112 -18.41 10.80 11.58
C PRO A 112 -17.58 9.71 10.84
N MET A 113 -16.41 9.40 11.38
CA MET A 113 -15.52 8.34 10.87
C MET A 113 -16.17 6.95 10.82
N SER A 114 -17.18 6.69 11.65
CA SER A 114 -17.99 5.45 11.58
C SER A 114 -18.68 5.30 10.23
N SER A 115 -19.27 6.37 9.70
CA SER A 115 -20.01 6.34 8.43
C SER A 115 -19.10 6.15 7.23
N TYR A 116 -17.84 6.61 7.33
CA TYR A 116 -16.78 6.27 6.37
C TYR A 116 -16.53 4.76 6.32
N VAL A 117 -16.37 4.12 7.49
CA VAL A 117 -16.11 2.67 7.59
C VAL A 117 -17.34 1.87 7.15
N GLU A 118 -18.54 2.27 7.59
CA GLU A 118 -19.82 1.66 7.20
C GLU A 118 -20.02 1.66 5.69
N ALA A 119 -19.79 2.79 5.01
CA ALA A 119 -19.92 2.89 3.55
C ALA A 119 -19.00 1.91 2.79
N ILE A 120 -17.80 1.64 3.31
CA ILE A 120 -16.86 0.67 2.74
C ILE A 120 -17.34 -0.76 2.98
N LEU A 121 -17.71 -1.10 4.22
CA LEU A 121 -18.19 -2.44 4.59
C LEU A 121 -19.51 -2.81 3.89
N GLU A 122 -20.44 -1.86 3.76
CA GLU A 122 -21.67 -2.00 2.97
C GLU A 122 -21.38 -2.30 1.49
N THR A 123 -20.34 -1.68 0.93
CA THR A 123 -19.92 -1.91 -0.46
C THR A 123 -19.25 -3.28 -0.60
N MET A 124 -18.30 -3.62 0.27
CA MET A 124 -17.64 -4.94 0.31
C MET A 124 -18.64 -6.10 0.42
N LYS A 125 -19.68 -5.93 1.24
CA LYS A 125 -20.75 -6.93 1.46
C LYS A 125 -21.54 -7.26 0.18
N GLN A 126 -21.60 -6.35 -0.80
CA GLN A 126 -22.24 -6.60 -2.10
C GLN A 126 -21.42 -7.56 -2.97
N TYR A 127 -20.09 -7.59 -2.79
CA TYR A 127 -19.16 -8.40 -3.58
C TYR A 127 -18.75 -9.72 -2.91
N LYS A 128 -19.28 -10.03 -1.72
CA LYS A 128 -18.92 -11.21 -0.89
C LYS A 128 -18.98 -12.59 -1.57
N ASN A 129 -19.73 -12.71 -2.67
CA ASN A 129 -19.87 -13.96 -3.45
C ASN A 129 -18.81 -14.07 -4.57
N GLN A 130 -18.03 -13.02 -4.82
CA GLN A 130 -17.03 -12.92 -5.90
C GLN A 130 -15.61 -12.81 -5.35
N ILE A 131 -15.42 -12.09 -4.24
CA ILE A 131 -14.13 -11.89 -3.55
C ILE A 131 -14.32 -11.89 -2.03
N CYS A 132 -13.40 -12.52 -1.31
CA CYS A 132 -13.38 -12.48 0.16
C CYS A 132 -12.61 -11.24 0.63
N SER A 133 -13.31 -10.15 0.94
CA SER A 133 -12.69 -8.90 1.36
C SER A 133 -12.74 -8.70 2.88
N ARG A 134 -11.69 -8.11 3.44
CA ARG A 134 -11.57 -7.64 4.83
C ARG A 134 -10.95 -6.25 4.86
N LEU A 135 -11.18 -5.54 5.95
CA LEU A 135 -10.74 -4.15 6.11
C LEU A 135 -9.65 -4.05 7.20
N ILE A 136 -8.62 -3.25 6.93
CA ILE A 136 -7.62 -2.81 7.91
C ILE A 136 -7.76 -1.30 8.04
N LEU A 137 -7.76 -0.79 9.27
CA LEU A 137 -7.77 0.66 9.51
C LEU A 137 -6.36 1.18 9.73
N SER A 138 -5.97 2.19 8.96
CA SER A 138 -4.65 2.80 8.99
C SER A 138 -4.60 4.01 9.93
N ILE A 139 -3.61 4.02 10.81
CA ILE A 139 -3.14 5.20 11.52
C ILE A 139 -2.07 5.87 10.64
N ASP A 140 -2.19 7.17 10.46
CA ASP A 140 -1.25 7.99 9.71
C ASP A 140 -0.18 8.55 10.66
N ARG A 141 1.10 8.43 10.26
CA ARG A 141 2.28 8.87 11.00
C ARG A 141 2.23 10.35 11.43
N THR A 142 1.36 11.19 10.85
CA THR A 142 1.12 12.59 11.24
C THR A 142 0.05 12.80 12.33
N GLN A 143 -0.78 11.81 12.65
CA GLN A 143 -1.91 11.94 13.58
C GLN A 143 -1.51 12.06 15.07
N THR A 144 -2.43 12.55 15.90
CA THR A 144 -2.28 12.51 17.36
C THR A 144 -2.59 11.11 17.92
N VAL A 145 -2.15 10.84 19.16
CA VAL A 145 -2.47 9.57 19.86
C VAL A 145 -3.98 9.40 20.05
N ASP A 146 -4.72 10.48 20.31
CA ASP A 146 -6.18 10.44 20.45
C ASP A 146 -6.87 10.02 19.15
N GLN A 147 -6.46 10.58 18.00
CA GLN A 147 -6.96 10.19 16.69
C GLN A 147 -6.65 8.72 16.36
N ALA A 148 -5.44 8.25 16.72
CA ALA A 148 -5.07 6.85 16.58
C ALA A 148 -5.91 5.93 17.49
N MET A 149 -6.24 6.39 18.71
CA MET A 149 -7.11 5.68 19.64
C MET A 149 -8.58 5.62 19.15
N GLU A 150 -9.07 6.65 18.46
CA GLU A 150 -10.37 6.61 17.77
C GLU A 150 -10.37 5.59 16.64
N THR A 151 -9.30 5.52 15.84
CA THR A 151 -9.13 4.49 14.79
C THR A 151 -9.13 3.07 15.38
N LEU A 152 -8.45 2.84 16.50
CA LEU A 152 -8.48 1.55 17.21
C LEU A 152 -9.89 1.18 17.70
N LYS A 153 -10.63 2.13 18.28
CA LYS A 153 -12.04 1.91 18.72
C LYS A 153 -12.95 1.54 17.55
N LEU A 154 -12.76 2.15 16.37
CA LEU A 154 -13.47 1.76 15.15
C LEU A 154 -13.06 0.34 14.73
N ALA A 155 -11.78 0.01 14.78
CA ALA A 155 -11.28 -1.31 14.38
C ALA A 155 -11.82 -2.44 15.27
N GLU A 156 -11.99 -2.20 16.58
CA GLU A 156 -12.71 -3.10 17.49
C GLU A 156 -14.20 -3.21 17.14
N ARG A 157 -14.88 -2.06 16.99
CA ARG A 157 -16.34 -1.97 16.81
C ARG A 157 -16.85 -2.75 15.60
N TYR A 158 -16.10 -2.76 14.50
CA TYR A 158 -16.49 -3.39 13.24
C TYR A 158 -15.84 -4.77 13.02
N ARG A 159 -15.37 -5.45 14.07
CA ARG A 159 -15.04 -6.88 14.00
C ARG A 159 -16.32 -7.70 13.72
N PRO A 160 -16.25 -8.80 12.93
CA PRO A 160 -15.04 -9.43 12.39
C PRO A 160 -14.63 -8.94 10.98
N ASP A 161 -15.33 -7.96 10.40
CA ASP A 161 -15.05 -7.50 9.03
C ASP A 161 -13.83 -6.56 8.96
N VAL A 162 -13.59 -5.77 10.02
CA VAL A 162 -12.28 -5.17 10.28
C VAL A 162 -11.39 -6.17 11.02
N VAL A 163 -10.22 -6.47 10.44
CA VAL A 163 -9.33 -7.54 10.89
C VAL A 163 -8.01 -7.07 11.45
N GLY A 164 -7.62 -5.80 11.27
CA GLY A 164 -6.34 -5.32 11.76
C GLY A 164 -6.18 -3.81 11.79
N LEU A 165 -5.05 -3.39 12.35
CA LEU A 165 -4.60 -2.00 12.45
C LEU A 165 -3.26 -1.84 11.71
N ASP A 166 -3.13 -0.77 10.93
CA ASP A 166 -1.95 -0.42 10.13
C ASP A 166 -1.29 0.86 10.64
N LEU A 167 0.04 0.97 10.56
CA LEU A 167 0.75 2.25 10.67
C LEU A 167 1.45 2.57 9.35
N SER A 168 1.06 3.70 8.76
CA SER A 168 1.50 4.16 7.43
C SER A 168 1.51 5.70 7.37
N GLY A 169 1.68 6.29 6.19
CA GLY A 169 1.81 7.75 6.01
C GLY A 169 3.27 8.16 5.80
N ASP A 170 3.62 9.41 6.09
CA ASP A 170 4.97 9.93 5.83
C ASP A 170 6.02 9.30 6.77
N PRO A 171 6.99 8.50 6.24
CA PRO A 171 8.02 7.85 7.06
C PRO A 171 9.00 8.85 7.68
N ASN A 172 9.11 10.09 7.18
CA ASN A 172 10.00 11.11 7.76
C ASN A 172 9.59 11.51 9.19
N VAL A 173 8.34 11.24 9.60
CA VAL A 173 7.82 11.63 10.92
C VAL A 173 8.27 10.69 12.05
N LYS A 174 8.76 9.47 11.73
CA LYS A 174 9.40 8.53 12.70
C LYS A 174 8.63 8.38 14.03
N SER A 175 7.34 8.12 13.94
CA SER A 175 6.38 8.25 15.06
C SER A 175 5.89 6.93 15.69
N PHE A 176 6.52 5.78 15.40
CA PHE A 176 6.08 4.51 15.99
C PHE A 176 6.08 4.51 17.53
N GLU A 177 7.13 5.06 18.16
CA GLU A 177 7.24 5.15 19.63
C GLU A 177 6.04 5.88 20.24
N ARG A 178 5.60 6.98 19.63
CA ARG A 178 4.42 7.76 20.05
C ARG A 178 3.14 6.93 20.05
N PHE A 179 3.02 5.97 19.14
CA PHE A 179 1.82 5.13 19.01
C PHE A 179 1.91 3.78 19.74
N LEU A 180 3.04 3.44 20.38
CA LEU A 180 3.17 2.23 21.20
C LEU A 180 2.00 2.00 22.18
N PRO A 181 1.43 3.01 22.88
CA PRO A 181 0.26 2.80 23.73
C PRO A 181 -0.97 2.25 22.98
N VAL A 182 -1.20 2.71 21.75
CA VAL A 182 -2.32 2.27 20.88
C VAL A 182 -2.06 0.85 20.37
N PHE A 183 -0.84 0.59 19.88
CA PHE A 183 -0.45 -0.71 19.35
C PHE A 183 -0.37 -1.81 20.44
N ASN A 184 0.05 -1.47 21.66
CA ASN A 184 0.00 -2.38 22.81
C ASN A 184 -1.45 -2.72 23.21
N LEU A 185 -2.36 -1.75 23.17
CA LEU A 185 -3.79 -2.01 23.43
C LEU A 185 -4.39 -2.90 22.34
N ALA A 186 -4.08 -2.65 21.06
CA ALA A 186 -4.48 -3.53 19.95
C ALA A 186 -4.03 -4.99 20.17
N LYS A 187 -2.81 -5.21 20.67
CA LYS A 187 -2.32 -6.55 21.06
C LYS A 187 -3.12 -7.17 22.21
N GLN A 188 -3.42 -6.42 23.26
CA GLN A 188 -4.24 -6.91 24.39
C GLN A 188 -5.64 -7.34 23.93
N MET A 189 -6.17 -6.70 22.88
CA MET A 189 -7.46 -6.99 22.27
C MET A 189 -7.42 -8.13 21.24
N ASN A 190 -6.25 -8.74 20.99
CA ASN A 190 -6.02 -9.73 19.93
C ASN A 190 -6.40 -9.20 18.53
N LEU A 191 -6.14 -7.91 18.27
CA LEU A 191 -6.25 -7.31 16.95
C LEU A 191 -4.89 -7.41 16.23
N PRO A 192 -4.80 -8.14 15.10
CA PRO A 192 -3.61 -8.16 14.25
C PRO A 192 -3.12 -6.77 13.86
N THR A 193 -1.80 -6.64 13.71
CA THR A 193 -1.15 -5.36 13.38
C THR A 193 -0.19 -5.54 12.21
N THR A 194 -0.18 -4.58 11.29
CA THR A 194 0.83 -4.48 10.22
C THR A 194 1.45 -3.09 10.26
N ILE A 195 2.75 -2.97 10.00
CA ILE A 195 3.50 -1.72 10.19
C ILE A 195 4.44 -1.50 9.02
N HIS A 196 4.36 -0.32 8.41
CA HIS A 196 5.34 0.14 7.42
C HIS A 196 6.71 0.38 8.08
N ILE A 197 7.75 -0.27 7.55
CA ILE A 197 9.10 -0.32 8.13
C ILE A 197 10.16 -0.19 7.03
N GLY A 198 11.33 0.39 7.34
CA GLY A 198 12.47 0.43 6.41
C GLY A 198 12.20 1.18 5.10
N GLU A 199 11.42 2.28 5.13
CA GLU A 199 11.06 3.07 3.94
C GLU A 199 12.11 4.16 3.59
N LEU A 200 13.01 4.51 4.53
CA LEU A 200 14.03 5.55 4.34
C LEU A 200 15.46 5.04 4.61
N PRO A 201 16.48 5.48 3.84
CA PRO A 201 17.88 5.05 3.96
C PRO A 201 18.64 5.78 5.08
N ASP A 202 18.02 6.04 6.23
CA ASP A 202 18.60 6.84 7.31
C ASP A 202 18.69 6.12 8.67
N ALA A 203 19.59 6.61 9.53
CA ALA A 203 19.91 6.00 10.83
C ALA A 203 18.81 6.19 11.90
N GLU A 204 17.80 7.02 11.66
CA GLU A 204 16.60 7.09 12.50
C GLU A 204 15.57 6.04 12.07
N CYS A 205 15.40 5.80 10.77
CA CYS A 205 14.61 4.70 10.25
C CYS A 205 15.14 3.35 10.76
N LEU A 206 16.47 3.14 10.75
CA LEU A 206 17.07 1.93 11.35
C LEU A 206 16.79 1.79 12.85
N ARG A 207 16.73 2.90 13.62
CA ARG A 207 16.35 2.85 15.05
C ARG A 207 14.86 2.59 15.26
N GLU A 208 13.99 3.16 14.41
CA GLU A 208 12.57 2.87 14.45
C GLU A 208 12.28 1.41 14.06
N ASN A 209 13.01 0.86 13.09
CA ASN A 209 12.94 -0.56 12.73
C ASN A 209 13.15 -1.46 13.96
N ASP A 210 14.15 -1.18 14.80
CA ASP A 210 14.39 -1.99 16.00
C ASP A 210 13.21 -1.94 16.98
N LEU A 211 12.62 -0.75 17.20
CA LEU A 211 11.41 -0.60 18.03
C LEU A 211 10.21 -1.38 17.47
N ILE A 212 10.00 -1.34 16.15
CA ILE A 212 8.93 -2.07 15.45
C ILE A 212 9.15 -3.59 15.58
N LEU A 213 10.38 -4.05 15.36
CA LEU A 213 10.74 -5.47 15.49
C LEU A 213 10.70 -5.96 16.95
N ASP A 214 10.96 -5.09 17.94
CA ASP A 214 10.81 -5.39 19.37
C ASP A 214 9.33 -5.51 19.75
N PHE A 215 8.48 -4.66 19.17
CA PHE A 215 7.03 -4.77 19.31
C PHE A 215 6.47 -6.07 18.70
N LYS A 216 7.04 -6.57 17.59
CA LYS A 216 6.62 -7.80 16.88
C LYS A 216 5.18 -7.71 16.31
N PRO A 217 4.94 -6.92 15.26
CA PRO A 217 3.64 -6.90 14.58
C PRO A 217 3.34 -8.25 13.91
N SER A 218 2.10 -8.44 13.47
CA SER A 218 1.68 -9.65 12.75
C SER A 218 2.28 -9.74 11.36
N ARG A 219 2.56 -8.60 10.70
CA ARG A 219 3.25 -8.47 9.40
C ARG A 219 4.02 -7.15 9.32
N LEU A 220 4.91 -7.02 8.35
CA LEU A 220 5.68 -5.81 8.07
C LEU A 220 5.46 -5.36 6.61
N GLY A 221 5.28 -4.05 6.41
CA GLY A 221 5.21 -3.43 5.08
C GLY A 221 6.57 -2.94 4.60
N HIS A 222 6.89 -3.19 3.33
CA HIS A 222 8.13 -2.79 2.65
C HIS A 222 9.41 -3.49 3.15
N PHE A 223 9.99 -3.04 4.27
CA PHE A 223 11.26 -3.55 4.84
C PHE A 223 12.48 -3.42 3.90
N ASN A 224 12.57 -2.31 3.17
CA ASN A 224 13.60 -2.10 2.14
C ASN A 224 14.98 -1.77 2.75
N PHE A 225 15.04 -0.80 3.65
CA PHE A 225 16.25 -0.38 4.35
C PHE A 225 16.31 -0.99 5.75
N ARG A 226 17.33 -1.82 5.96
CA ARG A 226 17.52 -2.69 7.14
C ARG A 226 18.99 -3.01 7.35
N THR A 227 19.37 -3.40 8.57
CA THR A 227 20.67 -4.04 8.82
C THR A 227 20.58 -5.56 8.62
N LYS A 228 21.73 -6.26 8.58
CA LYS A 228 21.78 -7.73 8.52
C LYS A 228 21.18 -8.38 9.76
N GLU A 229 21.36 -7.75 10.92
CA GLU A 229 20.83 -8.20 12.21
C GLU A 229 19.29 -8.07 12.23
N GLN A 230 18.75 -7.00 11.66
CA GLN A 230 17.31 -6.80 11.50
C GLN A 230 16.70 -7.83 10.53
N GLU A 231 17.39 -8.13 9.42
CA GLU A 231 16.99 -9.19 8.50
C GLU A 231 17.02 -10.58 9.16
N GLN A 232 18.09 -10.91 9.88
CA GLN A 232 18.19 -12.15 10.66
C GLN A 232 17.10 -12.28 11.74
N ARG A 233 16.69 -11.17 12.38
CA ARG A 233 15.54 -11.15 13.30
C ARG A 233 14.24 -11.52 12.58
N VAL A 234 13.93 -10.88 11.46
CA VAL A 234 12.71 -11.15 10.67
C VAL A 234 12.66 -12.61 10.20
N ILE A 235 13.78 -13.12 9.67
CA ILE A 235 13.92 -14.53 9.26
C ILE A 235 13.67 -15.47 10.44
N LYS A 236 14.36 -15.24 11.57
CA LYS A 236 14.27 -16.09 12.77
C LYS A 236 12.88 -16.11 13.40
N GLU A 237 12.19 -14.97 13.36
CA GLU A 237 10.84 -14.82 13.91
C GLU A 237 9.72 -15.10 12.90
N GLN A 238 10.08 -15.41 11.65
CA GLN A 238 9.19 -15.73 10.53
C GLN A 238 8.09 -14.67 10.30
N ILE A 239 8.43 -13.39 10.52
CA ILE A 239 7.47 -12.29 10.36
C ILE A 239 7.19 -12.09 8.86
N PRO A 240 5.94 -12.23 8.37
CA PRO A 240 5.63 -12.07 6.96
C PRO A 240 5.88 -10.65 6.46
N LEU A 241 6.42 -10.54 5.25
CA LEU A 241 6.74 -9.28 4.61
C LEU A 241 5.78 -8.98 3.45
N GLU A 242 5.15 -7.82 3.48
CA GLU A 242 4.32 -7.27 2.40
C GLU A 242 5.23 -6.43 1.48
N ILE A 243 5.73 -7.03 0.39
CA ILE A 243 6.69 -6.38 -0.53
C ILE A 243 5.94 -5.74 -1.70
N CYS A 244 6.26 -4.46 -1.94
CA CYS A 244 5.67 -3.64 -2.99
C CYS A 244 6.76 -3.24 -4.02
N PRO A 245 7.35 -4.17 -4.79
CA PRO A 245 8.50 -3.95 -5.69
C PRO A 245 8.37 -2.75 -6.64
N THR A 246 7.16 -2.41 -7.06
CA THR A 246 6.92 -1.26 -7.94
C THR A 246 6.90 0.04 -7.18
N SER A 247 6.19 0.09 -6.05
CA SER A 247 6.23 1.25 -5.15
C SER A 247 7.70 1.54 -4.83
N ASN A 248 8.44 0.50 -4.49
CA ASN A 248 9.88 0.50 -4.28
C ASN A 248 10.69 1.01 -5.50
N LEU A 249 10.42 0.53 -6.73
CA LEU A 249 11.05 0.98 -7.98
C LEU A 249 10.75 2.45 -8.34
N LEU A 250 9.58 2.93 -7.95
CA LEU A 250 9.12 4.28 -8.23
C LEU A 250 9.60 5.29 -7.18
N THR A 251 9.88 4.86 -5.94
CA THR A 251 10.32 5.72 -4.83
C THR A 251 11.80 5.58 -4.46
N MET A 252 12.51 4.52 -4.86
CA MET A 252 13.90 4.28 -4.44
C MET A 252 14.89 4.16 -5.62
N LYS A 253 16.14 4.53 -5.33
CA LYS A 253 17.24 4.54 -6.31
C LYS A 253 17.81 3.13 -6.59
N HIS A 254 17.67 2.24 -5.62
CA HIS A 254 18.12 0.84 -5.68
C HIS A 254 17.01 -0.04 -5.06
N PRO A 255 16.08 -0.58 -5.85
CA PRO A 255 14.74 -0.86 -5.34
C PRO A 255 14.48 -2.26 -4.78
N LEU A 256 15.43 -3.19 -4.94
CA LEU A 256 15.20 -4.62 -4.76
C LEU A 256 16.31 -5.29 -3.93
N ALA A 257 16.06 -5.37 -2.63
CA ALA A 257 16.67 -6.37 -1.76
C ALA A 257 15.58 -7.37 -1.32
N ILE A 258 15.07 -8.16 -2.29
CA ILE A 258 14.19 -9.29 -1.98
C ILE A 258 14.98 -10.26 -1.10
N CYS A 259 14.49 -10.52 0.10
CA CYS A 259 15.01 -11.59 0.95
C CYS A 259 14.56 -12.93 0.34
N THR A 260 15.41 -13.54 -0.49
CA THR A 260 15.11 -14.79 -1.22
C THR A 260 15.45 -16.06 -0.44
N ASP A 261 15.81 -15.96 0.84
CA ASP A 261 16.04 -17.12 1.68
C ASP A 261 14.72 -17.82 2.01
N ASP A 262 14.70 -19.16 1.91
CA ASP A 262 13.53 -20.06 2.01
C ASP A 262 12.74 -19.99 3.34
N ASN A 263 13.10 -19.08 4.25
CA ASN A 263 12.53 -18.92 5.59
C ASN A 263 11.65 -17.67 5.77
N CYS A 264 11.59 -16.78 4.76
CA CYS A 264 10.73 -15.58 4.79
C CYS A 264 9.41 -15.81 4.04
N TYR A 265 8.28 -15.55 4.69
CA TYR A 265 6.98 -15.48 4.02
C TYR A 265 6.85 -14.16 3.26
N VAL A 266 7.32 -14.14 2.02
CA VAL A 266 7.28 -12.95 1.15
C VAL A 266 5.96 -12.87 0.40
N LEU A 267 5.14 -11.88 0.75
CA LEU A 267 3.87 -11.55 0.09
C LEU A 267 4.15 -10.42 -0.90
N ILE A 268 4.39 -10.77 -2.15
CA ILE A 268 4.84 -9.81 -3.16
C ILE A 268 3.65 -9.33 -4.01
N LYS A 269 3.49 -8.01 -4.11
CA LYS A 269 2.65 -7.34 -5.10
C LYS A 269 3.52 -6.90 -6.28
N LEU A 270 3.66 -7.73 -7.30
CA LEU A 270 4.61 -7.46 -8.38
C LEU A 270 4.12 -6.26 -9.21
N ASP A 271 5.06 -5.62 -9.89
CA ASP A 271 4.88 -5.18 -11.27
C ASP A 271 6.23 -5.54 -11.97
N GLU A 272 6.24 -5.95 -13.25
CA GLU A 272 7.47 -6.38 -13.95
C GLU A 272 8.47 -5.19 -14.08
N TYR A 273 9.80 -5.36 -13.99
CA TYR A 273 10.65 -6.11 -14.94
C TYR A 273 12.12 -6.21 -14.44
N ILE A 274 12.84 -7.30 -14.75
CA ILE A 274 14.31 -7.41 -14.64
C ILE A 274 14.85 -8.22 -15.84
N PRO A 275 15.85 -7.74 -16.61
CA PRO A 275 16.52 -8.53 -17.64
C PRO A 275 17.69 -9.39 -17.09
N ASN A 276 17.98 -10.48 -17.79
CA ASN A 276 19.22 -11.29 -17.72
C ASN A 276 19.44 -12.27 -16.55
N GLN A 277 18.41 -12.99 -16.08
CA GLN A 277 18.59 -14.35 -15.55
C GLN A 277 17.50 -15.33 -16.02
N PRO A 278 17.81 -16.61 -16.28
CA PRO A 278 16.82 -17.63 -16.55
C PRO A 278 16.08 -18.00 -15.25
N PRO A 279 14.74 -17.94 -15.19
CA PRO A 279 14.00 -18.24 -13.96
C PRO A 279 14.04 -19.74 -13.62
N ASN A 280 14.31 -20.05 -12.35
CA ASN A 280 14.13 -21.38 -11.79
C ASN A 280 12.61 -21.61 -11.55
N PRO A 281 11.97 -22.61 -12.18
CA PRO A 281 10.50 -22.75 -12.20
C PRO A 281 9.87 -23.26 -10.89
N ALA A 282 10.59 -23.22 -9.77
CA ALA A 282 10.19 -23.91 -8.53
C ALA A 282 9.29 -23.10 -7.58
N ASN A 283 9.32 -21.76 -7.58
CA ASN A 283 8.57 -20.93 -6.61
C ASN A 283 8.11 -19.57 -7.17
N PHE A 284 7.03 -19.07 -6.57
CA PHE A 284 6.44 -17.71 -6.64
C PHE A 284 5.53 -17.34 -7.83
N GLY A 285 4.37 -16.77 -7.48
CA GLY A 285 3.27 -16.42 -8.37
C GLY A 285 3.25 -14.96 -8.80
N TYR A 286 3.58 -14.74 -10.08
CA TYR A 286 3.54 -13.51 -10.88
C TYR A 286 2.21 -12.68 -10.86
N TRP A 287 2.19 -11.33 -10.73
CA TRP A 287 1.11 -10.42 -11.24
C TRP A 287 1.36 -8.90 -11.02
N GLN A 288 0.98 -8.06 -12.01
CA GLN A 288 1.15 -6.60 -12.13
C GLN A 288 -0.19 -5.85 -12.25
N ASN A 289 -0.41 -4.75 -11.52
CA ASN A 289 -1.56 -3.85 -11.68
C ASN A 289 -1.45 -3.01 -12.97
N ASN A 290 -2.49 -3.08 -13.79
CA ASN A 290 -2.49 -2.61 -15.15
C ASN A 290 -3.60 -1.57 -15.35
N SER A 291 -3.32 -0.30 -15.01
CA SER A 291 -4.24 0.80 -15.35
C SER A 291 -4.39 0.89 -16.87
N ARG A 292 -5.62 0.71 -17.37
CA ARG A 292 -5.93 0.66 -18.80
C ARG A 292 -5.98 2.05 -19.46
N ASP A 293 -4.93 2.84 -19.35
CA ASP A 293 -4.71 4.02 -20.21
C ASP A 293 -3.50 3.78 -21.11
N ARG A 294 -3.75 3.72 -22.43
CA ARG A 294 -2.71 3.53 -23.44
C ARG A 294 -2.05 4.87 -23.75
N THR A 295 -0.86 5.12 -23.19
CA THR A 295 0.09 6.09 -23.72
C THR A 295 1.46 5.45 -23.82
N GLU A 296 2.02 5.45 -25.03
CA GLU A 296 3.29 4.82 -25.37
C GLU A 296 4.45 5.51 -24.63
N ILE A 297 5.13 4.77 -23.74
CA ILE A 297 6.46 5.17 -23.28
C ILE A 297 7.46 4.63 -24.30
N SER A 298 8.09 5.56 -25.03
CA SER A 298 9.08 5.33 -26.08
C SER A 298 10.14 4.30 -25.66
N SER A 299 10.51 3.42 -26.60
CA SER A 299 11.58 2.41 -26.47
C SER A 299 12.99 2.98 -26.30
N SER A 300 13.15 4.31 -26.26
CA SER A 300 14.44 5.01 -26.28
C SER A 300 15.17 5.13 -24.93
N ILE A 301 14.63 4.57 -23.83
CA ILE A 301 15.26 4.65 -22.49
C ILE A 301 16.12 3.40 -22.19
N CYS A 302 15.93 2.29 -22.91
CA CYS A 302 16.61 1.03 -22.63
C CYS A 302 18.07 0.95 -23.12
N GLU A 303 18.52 1.84 -24.01
CA GLU A 303 19.84 1.69 -24.67
C GLU A 303 21.03 2.28 -23.88
N THR A 304 20.80 3.11 -22.86
CA THR A 304 21.88 3.91 -22.22
C THR A 304 22.55 3.28 -21.00
N TYR A 305 22.18 2.06 -20.59
CA TYR A 305 22.62 1.47 -19.30
C TYR A 305 23.31 0.10 -19.42
N TYR A 306 23.82 -0.26 -20.61
CA TYR A 306 24.67 -1.43 -20.83
C TYR A 306 25.98 -1.07 -21.58
N THR A 307 26.67 -0.04 -21.11
CA THR A 307 28.08 0.22 -21.45
C THR A 307 28.83 0.71 -20.22
N ASP A 308 29.88 -0.03 -19.86
CA ASP A 308 30.93 0.21 -18.85
C ASP A 308 30.54 0.30 -17.36
#